data_AF-A0A7W5H4B0-F1
#
_entry.id   AF-A0A7W5H4B0-F1
#
_cell.length_a   1.000
_cell.length_b   1.000
_cell.length_c   1.000
_cell.angle_alpha   90.00
_cell.angle_beta   90.00
_cell.angle_gamma   90.00
#
_symmetry.space_group_name_H-M   'P 1'
#
loop_
_entity.id
_entity.type
_entity.pdbx_description
1 polymer ?
#
loop_
_entity_poly.entity_id
_entity_poly.type
_entity_poly.pdbx_seq_one_letter_code
_entity_poly.pdbx_strand_id
1 'polypeptide(L)'
;MTSAQQSEKRAWIFQAVPAYFDLTNALNHLRIFRWEINQFKNDIRAGDDVYLWLTGTDGGLVAHGTVITDPQIMGGAPEELPFVVELNEEEDRLRAAIEIDTVFDHPVSRATLQNNPELSSAKILKQTRGTNFPLTKSEADSLEAICPRTATHGVSLAEAFSLFHKSPIEQLRVRLRRERAAQLREVLADWNDVTLDEFNREVWVLESETLLGGEDIRGKLFDSGLLDKDFAEQVAAALDAGTLELHGNYVWRPGSTIYGSPLQTATDEEKLNHVRNALRILNASTLSPFDKATQIASVPGFGFPTATGLVILLHPEAIAIMNKQTEGAFKKLHVSYKGFAEFQSAAKNLKSELGADDFLEMDWLLYQINQGIIEIADREQQEKMLRDIEDQIEAAISNSTTVTQTEKEQLVKSRIGQGKFRQNIQQLESACRISGVDDARFLIASHIKPWAACNNVERLDSANGLFLSPNIDRLFDRGYISFNDDGTLMISTLVDTETLHSLGVSCFNENCGSFSISQQKYLAYHRQHIFVG
;
A
#
# COMPACT_ATOMS: atom_id res chain seq x y z
N MET A 1 -39.19 -22.13 -6.83
CA MET A 1 -38.83 -20.72 -7.09
C MET A 1 -37.34 -20.69 -7.36
N THR A 2 -36.99 -20.04 -8.45
CA THR A 2 -35.72 -20.02 -9.17
C THR A 2 -34.51 -19.76 -8.29
N SER A 3 -33.47 -20.59 -8.45
CA SER A 3 -32.10 -20.25 -8.06
C SER A 3 -31.76 -18.91 -8.73
N ALA A 4 -31.48 -17.88 -7.94
CA ALA A 4 -30.87 -16.67 -8.47
C ALA A 4 -29.52 -17.09 -9.07
N GLN A 5 -29.44 -17.14 -10.41
CA GLN A 5 -28.18 -17.22 -11.12
C GLN A 5 -27.35 -16.03 -10.64
N GLN A 6 -26.29 -16.30 -9.88
CA GLN A 6 -25.18 -15.35 -9.76
C GLN A 6 -24.73 -15.04 -11.19
N SER A 7 -24.98 -13.83 -11.68
CA SER A 7 -24.55 -13.45 -13.01
C SER A 7 -23.03 -13.49 -13.03
N GLU A 8 -22.47 -14.25 -13.96
CA GLU A 8 -21.03 -14.39 -14.14
C GLU A 8 -20.40 -13.00 -14.37
N LYS A 9 -19.42 -12.63 -13.53
CA LYS A 9 -18.70 -11.36 -13.58
C LYS A 9 -18.02 -11.20 -14.96
N ARG A 10 -18.28 -10.11 -15.66
CA ARG A 10 -17.73 -9.86 -17.01
C ARG A 10 -16.54 -8.92 -16.94
N ALA A 11 -15.74 -8.91 -18.01
CA ALA A 11 -14.59 -8.04 -18.15
C ALA A 11 -14.67 -7.20 -19.42
N TRP A 12 -14.15 -5.97 -19.34
CA TRP A 12 -14.27 -4.96 -20.40
C TRP A 12 -12.95 -4.22 -20.62
N ILE A 13 -12.74 -3.71 -21.84
CA ILE A 13 -11.75 -2.68 -22.12
C ILE A 13 -12.48 -1.37 -22.40
N PHE A 14 -12.16 -0.32 -21.64
CA PHE A 14 -12.69 1.02 -21.83
C PHE A 14 -11.64 1.91 -22.47
N GLN A 15 -11.97 2.52 -23.60
CA GLN A 15 -11.04 3.28 -24.42
C GLN A 15 -11.13 4.77 -24.14
N ALA A 16 -9.98 5.42 -23.92
CA ALA A 16 -9.83 6.85 -23.79
C ALA A 16 -9.02 7.44 -24.96
N VAL A 17 -9.38 8.66 -25.35
CA VAL A 17 -8.71 9.41 -26.42
C VAL A 17 -8.09 10.67 -25.84
N PRO A 18 -6.75 10.84 -25.87
CA PRO A 18 -6.07 11.99 -25.28
C PRO A 18 -6.58 13.35 -25.78
N ALA A 19 -7.09 13.41 -27.01
CA ALA A 19 -7.66 14.64 -27.58
C ALA A 19 -8.94 15.11 -26.88
N TYR A 20 -9.66 14.21 -26.19
CA TYR A 20 -10.89 14.53 -25.46
C TYR A 20 -10.66 14.57 -23.94
N PHE A 21 -9.79 13.70 -23.42
CA PHE A 21 -9.57 13.55 -21.97
C PHE A 21 -8.13 13.14 -21.67
N ASP A 22 -7.44 13.89 -20.81
CA ASP A 22 -6.08 13.60 -20.33
C ASP A 22 -6.10 12.53 -19.24
N LEU A 23 -6.37 11.28 -19.65
CA LEU A 23 -6.47 10.15 -18.74
C LEU A 23 -5.17 9.92 -17.96
N THR A 24 -4.01 10.11 -18.59
CA THR A 24 -2.70 9.88 -17.95
C THR A 24 -2.52 10.75 -16.73
N ASN A 25 -2.79 12.06 -16.86
CA ASN A 25 -2.69 12.97 -15.73
C ASN A 25 -3.83 12.75 -14.73
N ALA A 26 -5.02 12.42 -15.21
CA ALA A 26 -6.17 12.16 -14.34
C ALA A 26 -5.93 10.93 -13.42
N LEU A 27 -5.29 9.87 -13.93
CA LEU A 27 -4.96 8.67 -13.14
C LEU A 27 -3.99 8.94 -11.98
N ASN A 28 -3.22 10.04 -12.03
CA ASN A 28 -2.35 10.47 -10.92
C ASN A 28 -3.12 11.16 -9.79
N HIS A 29 -4.35 11.62 -10.04
CA HIS A 29 -5.11 12.47 -9.13
C HIS A 29 -6.46 11.88 -8.73
N LEU A 30 -7.04 11.04 -9.58
CA LEU A 30 -8.39 10.48 -9.43
C LEU A 30 -8.33 8.96 -9.40
N ARG A 31 -9.20 8.38 -8.57
CA ARG A 31 -9.44 6.94 -8.52
C ARG A 31 -10.81 6.56 -9.05
N ILE A 32 -11.75 7.49 -9.14
CA ILE A 32 -13.11 7.23 -9.65
C ILE A 32 -13.31 8.05 -10.93
N PHE A 33 -13.84 7.39 -11.96
CA PHE A 33 -14.15 8.01 -13.26
C PHE A 33 -15.59 7.71 -13.66
N ARG A 34 -16.29 8.68 -14.27
CA ARG A 34 -17.63 8.50 -14.84
C ARG A 34 -17.52 8.26 -16.34
N TRP A 35 -17.50 6.99 -16.70
CA TRP A 35 -17.31 6.59 -18.09
C TRP A 35 -18.61 6.59 -18.87
N GLU A 36 -18.62 7.20 -20.05
CA GLU A 36 -19.78 7.18 -20.96
C GLU A 36 -20.00 5.78 -21.55
N ILE A 37 -21.26 5.33 -21.51
CA ILE A 37 -21.68 4.00 -21.97
C ILE A 37 -22.59 4.16 -23.18
N ASN A 38 -21.98 4.11 -24.37
CA ASN A 38 -22.70 4.22 -25.64
C ASN A 38 -23.14 2.87 -26.21
N GLN A 39 -22.57 1.78 -25.71
CA GLN A 39 -22.85 0.41 -26.14
C GLN A 39 -22.87 -0.51 -24.92
N PHE A 40 -23.47 -1.70 -25.04
CA PHE A 40 -23.49 -2.71 -23.97
C PHE A 40 -24.16 -2.26 -22.65
N LYS A 41 -25.06 -1.26 -22.68
CA LYS A 41 -25.79 -0.76 -21.48
C LYS A 41 -26.55 -1.83 -20.69
N ASN A 42 -26.99 -2.89 -21.38
CA ASN A 42 -27.73 -3.99 -20.76
C ASN A 42 -26.80 -5.09 -20.23
N ASP A 43 -25.51 -5.02 -20.53
CA ASP A 43 -24.52 -6.06 -20.24
C ASP A 43 -23.52 -5.62 -19.18
N ILE A 44 -23.10 -4.34 -19.20
CA ILE A 44 -22.20 -3.77 -18.18
C ILE A 44 -22.97 -3.65 -16.87
N ARG A 45 -22.40 -4.19 -15.79
CA ARG A 45 -22.99 -4.16 -14.45
C ARG A 45 -21.97 -3.76 -13.41
N ALA A 46 -22.48 -3.22 -12.29
CA ALA A 46 -21.67 -3.03 -11.09
C ALA A 46 -21.04 -4.38 -10.68
N GLY A 47 -19.76 -4.34 -10.37
CA GLY A 47 -18.92 -5.49 -10.09
C GLY A 47 -18.14 -6.02 -11.28
N ASP A 48 -18.36 -5.57 -12.53
CA ASP A 48 -17.55 -6.03 -13.68
C ASP A 48 -16.10 -5.52 -13.63
N ASP A 49 -15.17 -6.29 -14.20
CA ASP A 49 -13.77 -5.91 -14.40
C ASP A 49 -13.62 -4.92 -15.56
N VAL A 50 -12.78 -3.91 -15.43
CA VAL A 50 -12.49 -2.96 -16.51
C VAL A 50 -11.01 -2.67 -16.64
N TYR A 51 -10.50 -2.72 -17.86
CA TYR A 51 -9.15 -2.32 -18.21
C TYR A 51 -9.20 -1.03 -19.04
N LEU A 52 -8.40 -0.03 -18.69
CA LEU A 52 -8.36 1.24 -19.40
C LEU A 52 -7.33 1.20 -20.52
N TRP A 53 -7.77 1.55 -21.72
CA TRP A 53 -6.96 1.62 -22.93
C TRP A 53 -6.76 3.06 -23.37
N LEU A 54 -5.51 3.51 -23.46
CA LEU A 54 -5.17 4.81 -24.05
C LEU A 54 -4.93 4.65 -25.56
N THR A 55 -5.58 5.48 -26.38
CA THR A 55 -5.36 5.47 -27.84
C THR A 55 -4.11 6.26 -28.25
N GLY A 56 -3.59 5.98 -29.45
CA GLY A 56 -2.39 6.61 -29.98
C GLY A 56 -1.50 5.63 -30.74
N THR A 57 -0.37 6.15 -31.24
CA THR A 57 0.72 5.35 -31.85
C THR A 57 1.22 4.30 -30.87
N ASP A 58 1.43 4.71 -29.62
CA ASP A 58 1.90 3.87 -28.51
C ASP A 58 0.76 3.40 -27.60
N GLY A 59 -0.45 3.26 -28.19
CA GLY A 59 -1.64 2.88 -27.44
C GLY A 59 -1.51 1.53 -26.75
N GLY A 60 -2.18 1.39 -25.61
CA GLY A 60 -2.08 0.21 -24.75
C GLY A 60 -2.95 0.33 -23.51
N LEU A 61 -2.95 -0.71 -22.69
CA LEU A 61 -3.62 -0.69 -21.41
C LEU A 61 -2.80 0.07 -20.39
N VAL A 62 -3.41 0.98 -19.65
CA VAL A 62 -2.73 1.87 -18.68
C VAL A 62 -3.20 1.65 -17.24
N ALA A 63 -4.36 1.05 -17.05
CA ALA A 63 -4.91 0.78 -15.73
C ALA A 63 -5.92 -0.38 -15.78
N HIS A 64 -6.24 -0.89 -14.61
CA HIS A 64 -7.29 -1.87 -14.38
C HIS A 64 -8.13 -1.42 -13.17
N GLY A 65 -9.40 -1.80 -13.15
CA GLY A 65 -10.39 -1.31 -12.19
C GLY A 65 -11.67 -2.13 -12.17
N THR A 66 -12.65 -1.62 -11.42
CA THR A 66 -13.95 -2.25 -11.23
C THR A 66 -15.07 -1.26 -11.53
N VAL A 67 -16.11 -1.71 -12.24
CA VAL A 67 -17.35 -0.93 -12.42
C VAL A 67 -18.10 -0.88 -11.09
N ILE A 68 -18.36 0.30 -10.53
CA ILE A 68 -18.98 0.43 -9.19
C ILE A 68 -20.47 0.80 -9.24
N THR A 69 -20.99 1.22 -10.40
CA THR A 69 -22.43 1.46 -10.60
C THR A 69 -22.93 0.84 -11.89
N ASP A 70 -24.18 0.39 -11.90
CA ASP A 70 -24.87 0.07 -13.15
C ASP A 70 -24.98 1.33 -14.06
N PRO A 71 -25.02 1.17 -15.40
CA PRO A 71 -25.18 2.30 -16.30
C PRO A 71 -26.46 3.09 -16.00
N GLN A 72 -26.31 4.37 -15.68
CA GLN A 72 -27.39 5.27 -15.32
C GLN A 72 -27.14 6.67 -15.89
N ILE A 73 -28.20 7.48 -15.98
CA ILE A 73 -28.07 8.85 -16.47
C ILE A 73 -27.40 9.69 -15.38
N MET A 74 -26.22 10.26 -15.69
CA MET A 74 -25.44 11.08 -14.77
C MET A 74 -24.83 12.26 -15.53
N GLY A 75 -24.71 13.41 -14.87
CA GLY A 75 -23.86 14.52 -15.32
C GLY A 75 -22.36 14.19 -15.25
N GLY A 76 -21.52 15.09 -15.76
CA GLY A 76 -20.07 15.00 -15.62
C GLY A 76 -19.63 14.99 -14.15
N ALA A 77 -18.41 14.54 -13.88
CA ALA A 77 -17.81 14.66 -12.54
C ALA A 77 -17.06 16.00 -12.46
N PRO A 78 -17.41 16.91 -11.53
CA PRO A 78 -16.68 18.18 -11.38
C PRO A 78 -15.17 18.00 -11.18
N GLU A 79 -14.77 16.88 -10.56
CA GLU A 79 -13.38 16.51 -10.31
C GLU A 79 -12.61 16.12 -11.58
N GLU A 80 -13.32 15.69 -12.64
CA GLU A 80 -12.74 15.33 -13.94
C GLU A 80 -12.54 16.54 -14.87
N LEU A 81 -13.26 17.65 -14.62
CA LEU A 81 -13.20 18.87 -15.43
C LEU A 81 -11.78 19.38 -15.72
N PRO A 82 -10.81 19.37 -14.77
CA PRO A 82 -9.44 19.81 -15.05
C PRO A 82 -8.71 18.98 -16.11
N PHE A 83 -9.20 17.78 -16.43
CA PHE A 83 -8.58 16.83 -17.37
C PHE A 83 -9.35 16.72 -18.70
N VAL A 84 -10.48 17.42 -18.83
CA VAL A 84 -11.25 17.49 -20.08
C VAL A 84 -10.55 18.44 -21.05
N VAL A 85 -10.16 17.93 -22.22
CA VAL A 85 -9.42 18.70 -23.24
C VAL A 85 -10.37 19.41 -24.20
N GLU A 86 -11.44 18.74 -24.62
CA GLU A 86 -12.52 19.35 -25.40
C GLU A 86 -13.82 19.38 -24.59
N LEU A 87 -14.27 20.60 -24.26
CA LEU A 87 -15.54 20.83 -23.58
C LEU A 87 -16.70 20.63 -24.55
N ASN A 88 -17.41 19.51 -24.41
CA ASN A 88 -18.79 19.41 -24.89
C ASN A 88 -19.71 19.91 -23.77
N GLU A 89 -20.82 20.56 -24.12
CA GLU A 89 -21.83 20.98 -23.14
C GLU A 89 -22.20 19.77 -22.25
N GLU A 90 -22.04 19.93 -20.93
CA GLU A 90 -22.21 18.84 -19.96
C GLU A 90 -23.69 18.50 -19.78
N GLU A 91 -24.21 17.74 -20.73
CA GLU A 91 -25.51 17.11 -20.59
C GLU A 91 -25.42 15.83 -19.76
N ASP A 92 -26.54 15.49 -19.13
CA ASP A 92 -26.78 14.20 -18.50
C ASP A 92 -26.69 13.09 -19.56
N ARG A 93 -25.69 12.21 -19.42
CA ARG A 93 -25.44 11.09 -20.34
C ARG A 93 -25.51 9.77 -19.61
N LEU A 94 -25.71 8.69 -20.35
CA LEU A 94 -25.65 7.34 -19.78
C LEU A 94 -24.19 7.01 -19.45
N ARG A 95 -23.89 6.92 -18.16
CA ARG A 95 -22.53 6.70 -17.64
C ARG A 95 -22.54 5.56 -16.62
N ALA A 96 -21.38 4.96 -16.41
CA ALA A 96 -21.10 4.09 -15.27
C ALA A 96 -19.88 4.63 -14.53
N ALA A 97 -19.94 4.68 -13.21
CA ALA A 97 -18.76 4.97 -12.41
C ALA A 97 -17.86 3.75 -12.35
N ILE A 98 -16.56 3.97 -12.53
CA ILE A 98 -15.51 2.97 -12.39
C ILE A 98 -14.53 3.43 -11.31
N GLU A 99 -14.03 2.50 -10.52
CA GLU A 99 -12.96 2.71 -9.56
C GLU A 99 -11.68 2.03 -10.07
N ILE A 100 -10.56 2.75 -10.07
CA ILE A 100 -9.28 2.25 -10.55
C ILE A 100 -8.63 1.43 -9.46
N ASP A 101 -8.41 0.15 -9.77
CA ASP A 101 -7.79 -0.80 -8.88
C ASP A 101 -6.26 -0.70 -8.92
N THR A 102 -5.72 -0.52 -10.11
CA THR A 102 -4.29 -0.51 -10.40
C THR A 102 -4.03 0.43 -11.56
N VAL A 103 -3.05 1.32 -11.43
CA VAL A 103 -2.44 1.98 -12.59
C VAL A 103 -1.19 1.19 -12.91
N PHE A 104 -1.03 0.79 -14.17
CA PHE A 104 0.12 -0.02 -14.55
C PHE A 104 1.35 0.88 -14.60
N ASP A 105 2.36 0.53 -13.80
CA ASP A 105 3.69 1.15 -13.88
C ASP A 105 4.21 1.13 -15.31
N HIS A 106 3.83 0.07 -16.05
CA HIS A 106 4.20 -0.19 -17.43
C HIS A 106 2.95 -0.49 -18.25
N PRO A 107 2.53 0.44 -19.14
CA PRO A 107 1.39 0.17 -19.99
C PRO A 107 1.57 -1.11 -20.81
N VAL A 108 0.55 -1.95 -20.82
CA VAL A 108 0.54 -3.16 -21.65
C VAL A 108 0.34 -2.73 -23.09
N SER A 109 1.44 -2.71 -23.85
CA SER A 109 1.44 -2.17 -25.21
C SER A 109 0.48 -2.92 -26.14
N ARG A 110 0.02 -2.25 -27.19
CA ARG A 110 -0.73 -2.89 -28.28
C ARG A 110 0.02 -4.09 -28.88
N ALA A 111 1.33 -3.99 -29.02
CA ALA A 111 2.16 -5.08 -29.54
C ALA A 111 2.11 -6.30 -28.62
N THR A 112 2.08 -6.11 -27.30
CA THR A 112 1.93 -7.17 -26.31
C THR A 112 0.62 -7.94 -26.51
N LEU A 113 -0.50 -7.25 -26.69
CA LEU A 113 -1.79 -7.91 -26.97
C LEU A 113 -1.78 -8.62 -28.33
N GLN A 114 -1.17 -8.04 -29.35
CA GLN A 114 -1.09 -8.63 -30.69
C GLN A 114 -0.26 -9.93 -30.73
N ASN A 115 0.81 -9.98 -29.93
CA ASN A 115 1.72 -11.12 -29.86
C ASN A 115 1.23 -12.23 -28.92
N ASN A 116 0.21 -11.96 -28.12
CA ASN A 116 -0.39 -12.96 -27.24
C ASN A 116 -1.48 -13.75 -28.01
N PRO A 117 -1.41 -15.10 -28.08
CA PRO A 117 -2.35 -15.91 -28.84
C PRO A 117 -3.82 -15.71 -28.45
N GLU A 118 -4.09 -15.58 -27.15
CA GLU A 118 -5.43 -15.43 -26.57
C GLU A 118 -5.99 -14.02 -26.77
N LEU A 119 -5.14 -13.00 -26.84
CA LEU A 119 -5.54 -11.58 -26.95
C LEU A 119 -5.44 -11.01 -28.36
N SER A 120 -4.73 -11.66 -29.28
CA SER A 120 -4.55 -11.22 -30.67
C SER A 120 -5.88 -11.02 -31.40
N SER A 121 -6.94 -11.70 -30.95
CA SER A 121 -8.28 -11.58 -31.51
C SER A 121 -9.18 -10.54 -30.87
N ALA A 122 -8.73 -9.86 -29.80
CA ALA A 122 -9.54 -8.96 -28.99
C ALA A 122 -10.17 -7.84 -29.81
N LYS A 123 -11.42 -7.49 -29.49
CA LYS A 123 -12.20 -6.52 -30.27
C LYS A 123 -11.54 -5.15 -30.35
N ILE A 124 -10.86 -4.70 -29.30
CA ILE A 124 -10.12 -3.43 -29.28
C ILE A 124 -9.08 -3.33 -30.40
N LEU A 125 -8.47 -4.46 -30.81
CA LEU A 125 -7.47 -4.51 -31.88
C LEU A 125 -8.09 -4.52 -33.28
N LYS A 126 -9.29 -5.11 -33.42
CA LYS A 126 -9.96 -5.30 -34.72
C LYS A 126 -10.95 -4.19 -35.06
N GLN A 127 -11.53 -3.55 -34.05
CA GLN A 127 -12.57 -2.54 -34.17
C GLN A 127 -12.22 -1.37 -33.24
N THR A 128 -11.47 -0.39 -33.75
CA THR A 128 -11.01 0.75 -32.93
C THR A 128 -12.07 1.84 -32.73
N ARG A 129 -13.23 1.71 -33.39
CA ARG A 129 -14.37 2.63 -33.26
C ARG A 129 -15.28 2.17 -32.12
N GLY A 130 -15.20 2.83 -30.97
CA GLY A 130 -16.03 2.56 -29.80
C GLY A 130 -15.36 3.03 -28.50
N THR A 131 -16.11 3.01 -27.40
CA THR A 131 -15.64 3.40 -26.05
C THR A 131 -15.55 2.23 -25.09
N ASN A 132 -16.27 1.13 -25.34
CA ASN A 132 -16.37 -0.03 -24.45
C ASN A 132 -16.31 -1.32 -25.29
N PHE A 133 -15.44 -2.27 -24.90
CA PHE A 133 -15.20 -3.51 -25.64
C PHE A 133 -15.30 -4.71 -24.69
N PRO A 134 -16.16 -5.70 -24.95
CA PRO A 134 -16.26 -6.89 -24.12
C PRO A 134 -15.03 -7.78 -24.30
N LEU A 135 -14.59 -8.40 -23.21
CA LEU A 135 -13.62 -9.48 -23.21
C LEU A 135 -14.34 -10.82 -23.02
N THR A 136 -13.86 -11.84 -23.73
CA THR A 136 -14.20 -13.23 -23.42
C THR A 136 -13.51 -13.66 -22.13
N LYS A 137 -13.97 -14.76 -21.51
CA LYS A 137 -13.35 -15.28 -20.28
C LYS A 137 -11.86 -15.60 -20.47
N SER A 138 -11.49 -16.21 -21.61
CA SER A 138 -10.09 -16.52 -21.93
C SER A 138 -9.23 -15.26 -22.12
N GLU A 139 -9.78 -14.20 -22.73
CA GLU A 139 -9.06 -12.92 -22.87
C GLU A 139 -8.90 -12.24 -21.50
N ALA A 140 -9.94 -12.26 -20.65
CA ALA A 140 -9.88 -11.71 -19.31
C ALA A 140 -8.85 -12.45 -18.43
N ASP A 141 -8.85 -13.78 -18.45
CA ASP A 141 -7.90 -14.60 -17.70
C ASP A 141 -6.46 -14.39 -18.19
N SER A 142 -6.27 -14.17 -19.50
CA SER A 142 -4.96 -13.85 -20.07
C SER A 142 -4.48 -12.45 -19.68
N LEU A 143 -5.37 -11.46 -19.65
CA LEU A 143 -5.03 -10.11 -19.16
C LEU A 143 -4.68 -10.14 -17.67
N GLU A 144 -5.45 -10.82 -16.83
CA GLU A 144 -5.13 -10.99 -15.40
C GLU A 144 -3.75 -11.65 -15.20
N ALA A 145 -3.34 -12.56 -16.08
CA ALA A 145 -2.01 -13.15 -16.02
C ALA A 145 -0.87 -12.19 -16.44
N ILE A 146 -1.15 -11.25 -17.36
CA ILE A 146 -0.17 -10.26 -17.86
C ILE A 146 -0.06 -9.08 -16.89
N CYS A 147 -1.20 -8.63 -16.37
CA CYS A 147 -1.31 -7.49 -15.47
C CYS A 147 -2.28 -7.84 -14.33
N PRO A 148 -1.81 -8.62 -13.34
CA PRO A 148 -2.65 -9.07 -12.23
C PRO A 148 -3.17 -7.88 -11.43
N ARG A 149 -4.36 -8.04 -10.86
CA ARG A 149 -4.90 -7.13 -9.84
C ARG A 149 -3.91 -7.02 -8.69
N THR A 150 -3.11 -5.96 -8.65
CA THR A 150 -2.54 -5.47 -7.40
C THR A 150 -3.68 -4.81 -6.64
N ALA A 151 -3.97 -5.31 -5.45
CA ALA A 151 -5.04 -4.73 -4.64
C ALA A 151 -4.84 -3.21 -4.50
N THR A 152 -5.96 -2.46 -4.52
CA THR A 152 -6.10 -1.00 -4.26
C THR A 152 -5.50 -0.49 -2.95
N HIS A 153 -4.86 -1.36 -2.21
CA HIS A 153 -4.32 -1.11 -0.91
C HIS A 153 -2.85 -1.44 -1.05
N GLY A 154 -1.97 -0.46 -0.83
CA GLY A 154 -0.53 -0.67 -0.93
C GLY A 154 -0.11 -1.98 -0.26
N VAL A 155 0.99 -2.56 -0.70
CA VAL A 155 1.41 -3.84 -0.12
C VAL A 155 1.88 -3.63 1.33
N SER A 156 1.85 -4.68 2.15
CA SER A 156 2.54 -4.60 3.43
C SER A 156 4.04 -4.35 3.20
N LEU A 157 4.73 -3.71 4.15
CA LEU A 157 6.16 -3.47 4.01
C LEU A 157 6.97 -4.77 3.81
N ALA A 158 6.58 -5.86 4.50
CA ALA A 158 7.21 -7.16 4.33
C ALA A 158 7.00 -7.74 2.93
N GLU A 159 5.81 -7.54 2.35
CA GLU A 159 5.50 -7.98 0.99
C GLU A 159 6.21 -7.14 -0.07
N ALA A 160 6.24 -5.81 0.09
CA ALA A 160 7.06 -4.92 -0.73
C ALA A 160 8.51 -5.38 -0.78
N PHE A 161 9.10 -5.67 0.39
CA PHE A 161 10.47 -6.13 0.46
C PHE A 161 10.66 -7.51 -0.19
N SER A 162 9.72 -8.43 -0.01
CA SER A 162 9.75 -9.75 -0.67
C SER A 162 9.74 -9.64 -2.19
N LEU A 163 8.90 -8.76 -2.75
CA LEU A 163 8.83 -8.51 -4.19
C LEU A 163 10.10 -7.83 -4.71
N PHE A 164 10.56 -6.80 -4.00
CA PHE A 164 11.82 -6.11 -4.28
C PHE A 164 13.01 -7.08 -4.29
N HIS A 165 13.10 -7.97 -3.30
CA HIS A 165 14.19 -8.92 -3.17
C HIS A 165 14.17 -9.99 -4.26
N LYS A 166 12.97 -10.37 -4.73
CA LYS A 166 12.80 -11.31 -5.85
C LYS A 166 13.03 -10.68 -7.24
N SER A 167 13.03 -9.36 -7.35
CA SER A 167 13.19 -8.66 -8.64
C SER A 167 14.65 -8.69 -9.11
N PRO A 168 14.97 -9.34 -10.24
CA PRO A 168 16.34 -9.38 -10.75
C PRO A 168 16.91 -7.99 -11.10
N ILE A 169 16.04 -7.07 -11.54
CA ILE A 169 16.41 -5.69 -11.87
C ILE A 169 16.79 -4.93 -10.61
N GLU A 170 15.99 -5.03 -9.55
CA GLU A 170 16.29 -4.35 -8.29
C GLU A 170 17.56 -4.90 -7.65
N GLN A 171 17.75 -6.22 -7.71
CA GLN A 171 18.98 -6.85 -7.24
C GLN A 171 20.20 -6.44 -8.08
N LEU A 172 20.08 -6.25 -9.39
CA LEU A 172 21.15 -5.69 -10.22
C LEU A 172 21.51 -4.26 -9.78
N ARG A 173 20.52 -3.41 -9.52
CA ARG A 173 20.75 -2.03 -9.03
C ARG A 173 21.46 -2.03 -7.68
N VAL A 174 21.07 -2.90 -6.76
CA VAL A 174 21.75 -3.08 -5.47
C VAL A 174 23.20 -3.53 -5.68
N ARG A 175 23.44 -4.51 -6.56
CA ARG A 175 24.80 -4.97 -6.91
C ARG A 175 25.66 -3.85 -7.50
N LEU A 176 25.14 -3.05 -8.43
CA LEU A 176 25.84 -1.90 -9.00
C LEU A 176 26.21 -0.86 -7.93
N ARG A 177 25.32 -0.61 -6.97
CA ARG A 177 25.58 0.27 -5.82
C ARG A 177 26.65 -0.30 -4.90
N ARG A 178 26.63 -1.61 -4.62
CA ARG A 178 27.66 -2.29 -3.81
C ARG A 178 29.02 -2.28 -4.47
N GLU A 179 29.09 -2.56 -5.77
CA GLU A 179 30.33 -2.50 -6.54
C GLU A 179 30.89 -1.08 -6.55
N ARG A 180 30.04 -0.10 -6.82
CA ARG A 180 30.48 1.29 -6.80
C ARG A 180 30.95 1.73 -5.43
N ALA A 181 30.26 1.31 -4.38
CA ALA A 181 30.71 1.55 -3.01
C ALA A 181 32.09 0.94 -2.76
N ALA A 182 32.38 -0.25 -3.30
CA ALA A 182 33.70 -0.87 -3.21
C ALA A 182 34.79 -0.06 -3.90
N GLN A 183 34.56 0.40 -5.13
CA GLN A 183 35.52 1.25 -5.85
C GLN A 183 35.78 2.58 -5.12
N LEU A 184 34.73 3.22 -4.60
CA LEU A 184 34.87 4.45 -3.81
C LEU A 184 35.67 4.21 -2.53
N ARG A 185 35.56 3.04 -1.88
CA ARG A 185 36.39 2.73 -0.71
C ARG A 185 37.88 2.72 -1.06
N GLU A 186 38.26 2.23 -2.24
CA GLU A 186 39.66 2.21 -2.68
C GLU A 186 40.19 3.62 -2.92
N VAL A 187 39.43 4.46 -3.62
CA VAL A 187 39.76 5.88 -3.85
C VAL A 187 39.92 6.63 -2.52
N LEU A 188 39.05 6.35 -1.54
CA LEU A 188 39.05 7.02 -0.25
C LEU A 188 40.04 6.45 0.78
N ALA A 189 40.71 5.32 0.45
CA ALA A 189 41.67 4.69 1.35
C ALA A 189 42.97 5.51 1.47
N ASP A 190 43.46 6.08 0.36
CA ASP A 190 44.64 6.93 0.34
C ASP A 190 44.29 8.43 0.46
N TRP A 191 43.74 8.78 1.62
CA TRP A 191 43.23 10.11 1.90
C TRP A 191 44.29 11.24 1.88
N ASN A 192 45.59 10.92 1.85
CA ASN A 192 46.64 11.92 1.73
C ASN A 192 46.76 12.47 0.30
N ASP A 193 46.59 11.59 -0.68
CA ASP A 193 46.85 11.87 -2.09
C ASP A 193 45.59 12.27 -2.87
N VAL A 194 44.40 12.09 -2.28
CA VAL A 194 43.14 12.54 -2.89
C VAL A 194 43.18 14.03 -3.23
N THR A 195 42.86 14.33 -4.48
CA THR A 195 42.76 15.72 -4.95
C THR A 195 41.34 16.26 -4.75
N LEU A 196 41.21 17.59 -4.67
CA LEU A 196 39.88 18.21 -4.59
C LEU A 196 39.03 17.88 -5.83
N ASP A 197 39.66 17.83 -7.00
CA ASP A 197 39.04 17.47 -8.27
C ASP A 197 38.51 16.03 -8.27
N GLU A 198 39.34 15.06 -7.87
CA GLU A 198 38.96 13.66 -7.76
C GLU A 198 37.82 13.45 -6.75
N PHE A 199 37.89 14.08 -5.58
CA PHE A 199 36.81 14.01 -4.60
C PHE A 199 35.50 14.60 -5.13
N ASN A 200 35.58 15.74 -5.83
CA ASN A 200 34.43 16.40 -6.44
C ASN A 200 33.77 15.54 -7.52
N ARG A 201 34.58 14.92 -8.38
CA ARG A 201 34.11 14.06 -9.46
C ARG A 201 33.51 12.77 -8.89
N GLU A 202 34.29 12.03 -8.10
CA GLU A 202 33.94 10.66 -7.71
C GLU A 202 32.95 10.59 -6.55
N VAL A 203 33.02 11.50 -5.59
CA VAL A 203 32.23 11.42 -4.35
C VAL A 203 31.10 12.44 -4.34
N TRP A 204 31.37 13.64 -4.87
CA TRP A 204 30.45 14.79 -4.80
C TRP A 204 29.57 14.96 -6.02
N VAL A 205 29.71 14.06 -6.99
CA VAL A 205 28.78 13.89 -8.11
C VAL A 205 28.73 15.15 -8.99
N LEU A 206 29.88 15.79 -9.24
CA LEU A 206 29.94 16.76 -10.35
C LEU A 206 29.67 16.07 -11.69
N GLU A 207 30.10 14.81 -11.81
CA GLU A 207 29.85 13.95 -12.96
C GLU A 207 29.41 12.57 -12.42
N SER A 208 28.45 11.93 -13.10
CA SER A 208 28.07 10.55 -12.79
C SER A 208 27.63 9.87 -14.06
N GLU A 209 28.36 8.82 -14.42
CA GLU A 209 28.20 8.08 -15.66
C GLU A 209 28.34 6.58 -15.36
N THR A 210 27.70 5.76 -16.18
CA THR A 210 27.90 4.31 -16.18
C THR A 210 28.11 3.91 -17.61
N LEU A 211 29.34 3.59 -17.99
CA LEU A 211 29.68 3.33 -19.39
C LEU A 211 29.68 1.83 -19.68
N LEU A 212 28.92 1.45 -20.71
CA LEU A 212 28.94 0.11 -21.29
C LEU A 212 29.49 0.22 -22.73
N GLY A 213 30.73 -0.22 -22.93
CA GLY A 213 31.39 -0.09 -24.24
C GLY A 213 31.55 1.36 -24.70
N GLY A 214 31.67 2.30 -23.77
CA GLY A 214 31.81 3.75 -24.03
C GLY A 214 30.49 4.52 -24.19
N GLU A 215 29.32 3.87 -24.10
CA GLU A 215 28.02 4.55 -24.05
C GLU A 215 27.56 4.75 -22.61
N ASP A 216 27.18 5.98 -22.23
CA ASP A 216 26.58 6.24 -20.91
C ASP A 216 25.16 5.70 -20.83
N ILE A 217 24.97 4.73 -19.93
CA ILE A 217 23.71 4.04 -19.67
C ILE A 217 23.14 4.36 -18.29
N ARG A 218 23.72 5.29 -17.51
CA ARG A 218 23.26 5.61 -16.15
C ARG A 218 21.76 5.96 -16.11
N GLY A 219 21.30 6.79 -17.04
CA GLY A 219 19.89 7.18 -17.12
C GLY A 219 18.96 5.98 -17.38
N LYS A 220 19.40 5.03 -18.20
CA LYS A 220 18.66 3.77 -18.45
C LYS A 220 18.60 2.90 -17.19
N LEU A 221 19.63 2.94 -16.34
CA LEU A 221 19.70 2.13 -15.13
C LEU A 221 18.85 2.67 -13.99
N PHE A 222 18.86 3.98 -13.76
CA PHE A 222 18.30 4.59 -12.54
C PHE A 222 17.16 5.58 -12.78
N ASP A 223 17.06 6.18 -13.98
CA ASP A 223 16.10 7.25 -14.26
C ASP A 223 14.89 6.73 -15.08
N SER A 224 15.02 5.64 -15.84
CA SER A 224 13.88 4.98 -16.50
C SER A 224 13.22 3.94 -15.59
N GLY A 225 11.89 4.04 -15.44
CA GLY A 225 11.09 3.11 -14.64
C GLY A 225 11.11 1.65 -15.14
N LEU A 226 11.47 1.44 -16.41
CA LEU A 226 11.64 0.13 -17.04
C LEU A 226 13.07 -0.10 -17.47
N LEU A 227 13.73 -1.10 -16.87
CA LEU A 227 14.93 -1.69 -17.43
C LEU A 227 14.52 -2.92 -18.25
N ASP A 228 14.81 -2.93 -19.54
CA ASP A 228 14.60 -4.10 -20.38
C ASP A 228 15.37 -5.31 -19.82
N LYS A 229 14.77 -6.50 -19.82
CA LYS A 229 15.35 -7.68 -19.19
C LYS A 229 16.64 -8.13 -19.89
N ASP A 230 16.66 -8.14 -21.21
CA ASP A 230 17.84 -8.54 -21.98
C ASP A 230 18.97 -7.53 -21.76
N PHE A 231 18.63 -6.24 -21.69
CA PHE A 231 19.56 -5.18 -21.33
C PHE A 231 20.08 -5.32 -19.89
N ALA A 232 19.22 -5.67 -18.92
CA ALA A 232 19.63 -5.93 -17.54
C ALA A 232 20.61 -7.10 -17.45
N GLU A 233 20.35 -8.18 -18.18
CA GLU A 233 21.25 -9.34 -18.26
C GLU A 233 22.59 -8.97 -18.92
N GLN A 234 22.58 -8.13 -19.95
CA GLN A 234 23.80 -7.60 -20.58
C GLN A 234 24.64 -6.78 -19.59
N VAL A 235 24.01 -5.88 -18.83
CA VAL A 235 24.69 -5.05 -17.82
C VAL A 235 25.21 -5.92 -16.68
N ALA A 236 24.44 -6.91 -16.22
CA ALA A 236 24.88 -7.86 -15.19
C ALA A 236 26.13 -8.64 -15.66
N ALA A 237 26.14 -9.12 -16.90
CA ALA A 237 27.28 -9.82 -17.47
C ALA A 237 28.52 -8.90 -17.61
N ALA A 238 28.33 -7.63 -17.99
CA ALA A 238 29.42 -6.66 -18.06
C ALA A 238 29.99 -6.31 -16.69
N LEU A 239 29.12 -6.22 -15.67
CA LEU A 239 29.52 -6.05 -14.27
C LEU A 239 30.34 -7.25 -13.79
N ASP A 240 29.88 -8.47 -14.05
CA ASP A 240 30.59 -9.72 -13.69
C ASP A 240 31.94 -9.87 -14.41
N ALA A 241 32.03 -9.38 -15.64
CA ALA A 241 33.26 -9.38 -16.43
C ALA A 241 34.23 -8.24 -16.06
N GLY A 242 33.82 -7.29 -15.21
CA GLY A 242 34.62 -6.11 -14.88
C GLY A 242 34.82 -5.14 -16.05
N THR A 243 33.95 -5.18 -17.06
CA THR A 243 34.03 -4.33 -18.26
C THR A 243 33.14 -3.10 -18.19
N LEU A 244 32.41 -2.91 -17.09
CA LEU A 244 31.53 -1.78 -16.86
C LEU A 244 32.31 -0.66 -16.14
N GLU A 245 32.31 0.55 -16.70
CA GLU A 245 32.97 1.70 -16.10
C GLU A 245 31.97 2.49 -15.27
N LEU A 246 32.26 2.67 -13.98
CA LEU A 246 31.34 3.32 -13.04
C LEU A 246 32.00 4.60 -12.51
N HIS A 247 31.38 5.76 -12.74
CA HIS A 247 31.92 7.07 -12.36
C HIS A 247 30.96 7.86 -11.47
N GLY A 248 31.53 8.64 -10.55
CA GLY A 248 30.75 9.46 -9.61
C GLY A 248 30.13 8.65 -8.47
N ASN A 249 29.15 9.24 -7.77
CA ASN A 249 28.53 8.61 -6.62
C ASN A 249 27.00 8.64 -6.73
N TYR A 250 26.45 7.51 -7.16
CA TYR A 250 25.02 7.23 -7.16
C TYR A 250 24.60 6.30 -6.00
N VAL A 251 25.52 6.04 -5.05
CA VAL A 251 25.20 5.29 -3.83
C VAL A 251 24.38 6.16 -2.87
N TRP A 252 24.66 7.46 -2.80
CA TRP A 252 23.76 8.45 -2.23
C TRP A 252 23.96 9.77 -2.95
N ARG A 253 22.92 10.62 -3.03
CA ARG A 253 23.06 11.98 -3.56
C ARG A 253 23.24 12.98 -2.42
N PRO A 254 24.39 13.67 -2.30
CA PRO A 254 24.52 14.78 -1.37
C PRO A 254 23.57 15.91 -1.79
N GLY A 255 22.72 16.38 -0.86
CA GLY A 255 21.67 17.38 -1.13
C GLY A 255 22.16 18.81 -1.37
N SER A 256 23.48 19.04 -1.29
CA SER A 256 24.14 20.32 -1.56
C SER A 256 25.60 20.06 -1.92
N THR A 257 26.16 20.81 -2.89
CA THR A 257 27.62 20.89 -3.06
C THR A 257 28.25 21.31 -1.73
N ILE A 258 29.43 20.78 -1.34
CA ILE A 258 30.21 21.23 -0.16
C ILE A 258 30.32 22.77 -0.15
N TYR A 259 30.25 23.40 -1.32
CA TYR A 259 30.33 24.83 -1.59
C TYR A 259 29.03 25.62 -1.38
N GLY A 260 28.10 25.11 -0.56
CA GLY A 260 26.96 25.91 -0.10
C GLY A 260 27.41 27.21 0.58
N SER A 261 26.46 28.09 0.92
CA SER A 261 26.73 29.41 1.53
C SER A 261 27.87 29.47 2.57
N PRO A 262 28.07 28.48 3.48
CA PRO A 262 29.17 28.51 4.45
C PRO A 262 30.59 28.40 3.88
N LEU A 263 30.78 27.82 2.69
CA LEU A 263 32.08 27.61 2.04
C LEU A 263 32.17 28.28 0.67
N GLN A 264 31.21 29.14 0.34
CA GLN A 264 31.16 29.85 -0.94
C GLN A 264 32.36 30.80 -1.14
N THR A 265 32.92 31.31 -0.04
CA THR A 265 34.11 32.19 -0.05
C THR A 265 35.40 31.47 0.31
N ALA A 266 35.35 30.15 0.57
CA ALA A 266 36.53 29.36 0.92
C ALA A 266 37.40 29.10 -0.32
N THR A 267 38.71 29.12 -0.12
CA THR A 267 39.71 28.73 -1.11
C THR A 267 39.69 27.21 -1.35
N ASP A 268 40.22 26.77 -2.50
CA ASP A 268 40.34 25.35 -2.81
C ASP A 268 41.26 24.60 -1.84
N GLU A 269 42.26 25.28 -1.27
CA GLU A 269 43.09 24.73 -0.20
C GLU A 269 42.29 24.49 1.09
N GLU A 270 41.45 25.45 1.52
CA GLU A 270 40.59 25.29 2.69
C GLU A 270 39.57 24.16 2.50
N LYS A 271 38.95 24.08 1.31
CA LYS A 271 38.03 22.99 0.96
C LYS A 271 38.73 21.63 1.00
N LEU A 272 39.93 21.53 0.42
CA LEU A 272 40.73 20.30 0.44
C LEU A 272 41.12 19.91 1.88
N ASN A 273 41.43 20.87 2.74
CA ASN A 273 41.73 20.61 4.15
C ASN A 273 40.50 20.04 4.89
N HIS A 274 39.30 20.52 4.60
CA HIS A 274 38.07 19.93 5.15
C HIS A 274 37.83 18.51 4.65
N VAL A 275 38.04 18.26 3.34
CA VAL A 275 37.96 16.91 2.76
C VAL A 275 38.93 15.96 3.43
N ARG A 276 40.22 16.31 3.52
CA ARG A 276 41.25 15.50 4.19
C ARG A 276 40.92 15.26 5.66
N ASN A 277 40.38 16.24 6.37
CA ASN A 277 39.95 16.06 7.76
C ASN A 277 38.82 15.03 7.87
N ALA A 278 37.80 15.12 7.03
CA ALA A 278 36.71 14.16 7.00
C ALA A 278 37.20 12.73 6.67
N LEU A 279 38.09 12.59 5.69
CA LEU A 279 38.65 11.29 5.29
C LEU A 279 39.61 10.70 6.34
N ARG A 280 40.37 11.54 7.04
CA ARG A 280 41.16 11.12 8.20
C ARG A 280 40.27 10.55 9.31
N ILE A 281 39.12 11.18 9.59
CA ILE A 281 38.14 10.67 10.56
C ILE A 281 37.52 9.35 10.04
N LEU A 282 37.13 9.31 8.77
CA LEU A 282 36.53 8.15 8.11
C LEU A 282 37.43 6.90 8.21
N ASN A 283 38.74 7.08 7.99
CA ASN A 283 39.75 6.02 8.03
C ASN A 283 40.31 5.73 9.43
N ALA A 284 39.91 6.46 10.48
CA ALA A 284 40.38 6.21 11.84
C ALA A 284 39.90 4.84 12.36
N SER A 285 40.83 3.95 12.68
CA SER A 285 40.52 2.59 13.18
C SER A 285 40.00 2.57 14.62
N THR A 286 40.23 3.65 15.38
CA THR A 286 39.82 3.77 16.78
C THR A 286 38.38 4.24 16.97
N LEU A 287 37.71 4.70 15.91
CA LEU A 287 36.36 5.25 15.98
C LEU A 287 35.33 4.22 15.52
N SER A 288 34.20 4.14 16.24
CA SER A 288 33.05 3.38 15.76
C SER A 288 32.44 4.03 14.51
N PRO A 289 31.68 3.30 13.67
CA PRO A 289 30.96 3.89 12.54
C PRO A 289 30.07 5.08 12.95
N PHE A 290 29.41 4.97 14.11
CA PHE A 290 28.56 6.04 14.65
C PHE A 290 29.36 7.29 15.03
N ASP A 291 30.53 7.12 15.67
CA ASP A 291 31.41 8.23 16.04
C ASP A 291 32.00 8.91 14.80
N LYS A 292 32.36 8.12 13.78
CA LYS A 292 32.82 8.65 12.49
C LYS A 292 31.78 9.57 11.88
N ALA A 293 30.52 9.13 11.78
CA ALA A 293 29.46 9.95 11.20
C ALA A 293 29.21 11.23 12.00
N THR A 294 29.22 11.14 13.34
CA THR A 294 29.02 12.32 14.21
C THR A 294 30.15 13.33 14.06
N GLN A 295 31.40 12.87 14.03
CA GLN A 295 32.56 13.74 13.88
C GLN A 295 32.65 14.33 12.47
N ILE A 296 32.40 13.54 11.42
CA ILE A 296 32.38 14.02 10.03
C ILE A 296 31.26 15.03 9.81
N ALA A 297 30.08 14.82 10.41
CA ALA A 297 28.95 15.76 10.29
C ALA A 297 29.29 17.16 10.82
N SER A 298 30.25 17.25 11.75
CA SER A 298 30.75 18.51 12.31
C SER A 298 31.83 19.19 11.45
N VAL A 299 32.34 18.51 10.41
CA VAL A 299 33.27 19.11 9.44
C VAL A 299 32.48 20.08 8.54
N PRO A 300 32.94 21.34 8.36
CA PRO A 300 32.28 22.29 7.47
C PRO A 300 32.00 21.70 6.08
N GLY A 301 30.75 21.83 5.61
CA GLY A 301 30.32 21.36 4.29
C GLY A 301 29.83 19.92 4.21
N PHE A 302 29.99 19.10 5.27
CA PHE A 302 29.56 17.70 5.25
C PHE A 302 28.14 17.52 5.80
N GLY A 303 27.90 17.81 7.08
CA GLY A 303 26.60 17.54 7.71
C GLY A 303 26.21 16.05 7.72
N PHE A 304 25.07 15.71 8.31
CA PHE A 304 24.67 14.30 8.52
C PHE A 304 24.41 13.49 7.24
N PRO A 305 23.73 13.99 6.19
CA PRO A 305 23.45 13.20 4.98
C PRO A 305 24.73 12.71 4.32
N THR A 306 25.69 13.60 4.23
CA THR A 306 27.00 13.31 3.66
C THR A 306 27.85 12.44 4.57
N ALA A 307 27.89 12.75 5.87
CA ALA A 307 28.69 12.00 6.82
C ALA A 307 28.23 10.54 6.91
N THR A 308 26.93 10.31 7.00
CA THR A 308 26.35 8.96 6.99
C THR A 308 26.56 8.25 5.66
N GLY A 309 26.44 8.98 4.53
CA GLY A 309 26.81 8.52 3.18
C GLY A 309 28.25 8.01 3.06
N LEU A 310 29.21 8.76 3.58
CA LEU A 310 30.62 8.36 3.58
C LEU A 310 30.88 7.15 4.47
N VAL A 311 30.27 7.10 5.65
CA VAL A 311 30.47 5.98 6.57
C VAL A 311 29.80 4.71 6.06
N ILE A 312 28.62 4.79 5.41
CA ILE A 312 27.96 3.61 4.84
C ILE A 312 28.81 2.96 3.74
N LEU A 313 29.66 3.72 3.03
CA LEU A 313 30.60 3.15 2.07
C LEU A 313 31.53 2.14 2.74
N LEU A 314 32.08 2.47 3.91
CA LEU A 314 32.99 1.58 4.65
C LEU A 314 32.28 0.56 5.54
N HIS A 315 31.10 0.91 6.05
CA HIS A 315 30.38 0.12 7.05
C HIS A 315 28.90 -0.06 6.67
N PRO A 316 28.61 -0.71 5.53
CA PRO A 316 27.24 -0.80 5.00
C PRO A 316 26.30 -1.61 5.89
N GLU A 317 26.79 -2.42 6.82
CA GLU A 317 25.96 -3.15 7.79
C GLU A 317 25.74 -2.41 9.11
N ALA A 318 26.54 -1.37 9.40
CA ALA A 318 26.59 -0.77 10.73
C ALA A 318 25.86 0.57 10.85
N ILE A 319 25.70 1.30 9.73
CA ILE A 319 25.12 2.65 9.71
C ILE A 319 24.14 2.83 8.54
N ALA A 320 22.99 3.44 8.83
CA ALA A 320 22.02 3.85 7.82
C ALA A 320 22.32 5.27 7.33
N ILE A 321 21.99 5.55 6.06
CA ILE A 321 22.07 6.92 5.53
C ILE A 321 20.91 7.75 6.11
N MET A 322 21.23 8.90 6.69
CA MET A 322 20.23 9.87 7.17
C MET A 322 20.11 11.02 6.19
N ASN A 323 19.23 10.89 5.20
CA ASN A 323 18.99 11.90 4.17
C ASN A 323 17.47 12.14 3.97
N LYS A 324 17.11 13.16 3.19
CA LYS A 324 15.69 13.49 2.91
C LYS A 324 14.88 12.33 2.31
N GLN A 325 15.51 11.42 1.59
CA GLN A 325 14.84 10.26 0.99
C GLN A 325 14.45 9.26 2.06
N THR A 326 15.39 8.89 2.92
CA THR A 326 15.17 7.98 4.05
C THR A 326 14.19 8.58 5.06
N GLU A 327 14.31 9.88 5.37
CA GLU A 327 13.38 10.60 6.25
C GLU A 327 11.96 10.62 5.67
N GLY A 328 11.83 10.86 4.35
CA GLY A 328 10.55 10.83 3.66
C GLY A 328 9.92 9.43 3.64
N ALA A 329 10.72 8.38 3.43
CA ALA A 329 10.28 7.00 3.54
C ALA A 329 9.81 6.67 4.97
N PHE A 330 10.60 7.03 5.98
CA PHE A 330 10.23 6.81 7.40
C PHE A 330 8.93 7.50 7.75
N LYS A 331 8.67 8.70 7.22
CA LYS A 331 7.39 9.38 7.38
C LYS A 331 6.23 8.58 6.77
N LYS A 332 6.39 8.02 5.56
CA LYS A 332 5.37 7.16 4.93
C LYS A 332 5.17 5.84 5.67
N LEU A 333 6.19 5.36 6.35
CA LEU A 333 6.16 4.16 7.20
C LEU A 333 5.74 4.44 8.65
N HIS A 334 5.41 5.70 8.98
CA HIS A 334 5.07 6.14 10.34
C HIS A 334 6.15 5.83 11.39
N VAL A 335 7.42 5.79 10.99
CA VAL A 335 8.58 5.59 11.87
C VAL A 335 8.95 6.90 12.55
N SER A 336 8.80 6.95 13.87
CA SER A 336 9.13 8.12 14.69
C SER A 336 10.52 7.99 15.31
N TYR A 337 11.28 9.08 15.31
CA TYR A 337 12.62 9.17 15.93
C TYR A 337 12.93 10.61 16.33
N LYS A 338 13.78 10.79 17.35
CA LYS A 338 14.32 12.09 17.76
C LYS A 338 15.84 12.09 17.71
N GLY A 339 16.37 12.83 16.76
CA GLY A 339 17.81 12.97 16.57
C GLY A 339 18.49 11.71 16.02
N PHE A 340 19.80 11.78 15.91
CA PHE A 340 20.60 10.82 15.14
C PHE A 340 20.65 9.41 15.75
N ALA A 341 20.78 9.30 17.09
CA ALA A 341 20.89 8.00 17.76
C ALA A 341 19.60 7.17 17.60
N GLU A 342 18.43 7.80 17.81
CA GLU A 342 17.14 7.15 17.63
C GLU A 342 16.87 6.79 16.17
N PHE A 343 17.27 7.66 15.21
CA PHE A 343 17.19 7.35 13.78
C PHE A 343 17.97 6.07 13.43
N GLN A 344 19.22 5.97 13.90
CA GLN A 344 20.06 4.79 13.64
C GLN A 344 19.49 3.53 14.29
N SER A 345 18.90 3.64 15.49
CA SER A 345 18.23 2.52 16.15
C SER A 345 17.01 2.04 15.35
N ALA A 346 16.14 2.98 14.93
CA ALA A 346 14.97 2.68 14.11
C ALA A 346 15.35 2.02 12.78
N ALA A 347 16.39 2.54 12.11
CA ALA A 347 16.89 1.96 10.88
C ALA A 347 17.46 0.54 11.07
N LYS A 348 18.18 0.29 12.17
CA LYS A 348 18.69 -1.06 12.51
C LYS A 348 17.57 -2.05 12.75
N ASN A 349 16.54 -1.65 13.49
CA ASN A 349 15.36 -2.48 13.72
C ASN A 349 14.67 -2.80 12.40
N LEU A 350 14.44 -1.78 11.56
CA LEU A 350 13.83 -1.94 10.25
C LEU A 350 14.61 -2.90 9.35
N LYS A 351 15.94 -2.74 9.26
CA LYS A 351 16.82 -3.65 8.52
C LYS A 351 16.66 -5.09 9.01
N SER A 352 16.63 -5.30 10.33
CA SER A 352 16.48 -6.61 10.95
C SER A 352 15.10 -7.22 10.72
N GLU A 353 14.04 -6.41 10.76
CA GLU A 353 12.65 -6.84 10.50
C GLU A 353 12.44 -7.25 9.05
N LEU A 354 13.03 -6.48 8.11
CA LEU A 354 13.02 -6.79 6.69
C LEU A 354 13.89 -8.01 6.36
N GLY A 355 14.97 -8.22 7.12
CA GLY A 355 16.00 -9.20 6.76
C GLY A 355 16.89 -8.71 5.62
N ALA A 356 17.07 -7.40 5.47
CA ALA A 356 17.95 -6.81 4.46
C ALA A 356 19.42 -7.10 4.78
N ASP A 357 20.20 -7.45 3.75
CA ASP A 357 21.61 -7.84 3.88
C ASP A 357 22.44 -6.68 4.46
N ASP A 358 22.28 -5.49 3.89
CA ASP A 358 22.99 -4.27 4.27
C ASP A 358 22.07 -3.04 4.16
N PHE A 359 22.57 -1.90 4.64
CA PHE A 359 21.85 -0.63 4.54
C PHE A 359 21.83 -0.07 3.11
N LEU A 360 22.65 -0.57 2.18
CA LEU A 360 22.60 -0.15 0.78
C LEU A 360 21.37 -0.72 0.07
N GLU A 361 21.05 -1.99 0.33
CA GLU A 361 19.81 -2.62 -0.12
C GLU A 361 18.58 -1.92 0.50
N MET A 362 18.58 -1.75 1.82
CA MET A 362 17.47 -1.11 2.52
C MET A 362 17.27 0.35 2.07
N ASP A 363 18.34 1.13 1.90
CA ASP A 363 18.25 2.51 1.42
C ASP A 363 17.64 2.58 0.00
N TRP A 364 17.94 1.61 -0.87
CA TRP A 364 17.32 1.55 -2.19
C TRP A 364 15.81 1.28 -2.14
N LEU A 365 15.37 0.36 -1.29
CA LEU A 365 13.94 0.13 -1.04
C LEU A 365 13.26 1.41 -0.52
N LEU A 366 13.86 2.04 0.50
CA LEU A 366 13.32 3.25 1.11
C LEU A 366 13.24 4.41 0.12
N TYR A 367 14.23 4.54 -0.76
CA TYR A 367 14.17 5.50 -1.86
C TYR A 367 12.93 5.28 -2.73
N GLN A 368 12.65 4.04 -3.16
CA GLN A 368 11.48 3.73 -3.99
C GLN A 368 10.16 4.00 -3.27
N ILE A 369 10.07 3.65 -1.99
CA ILE A 369 8.92 4.00 -1.14
C ILE A 369 8.75 5.52 -1.09
N ASN A 370 9.83 6.27 -0.90
CA ASN A 370 9.76 7.72 -0.86
C ASN A 370 9.36 8.35 -2.21
N GLN A 371 9.83 7.79 -3.33
CA GLN A 371 9.40 8.23 -4.66
C GLN A 371 7.95 7.86 -4.98
N GLY A 372 7.32 6.97 -4.21
CA GLY A 372 5.98 6.45 -4.50
C GLY A 372 5.97 5.38 -5.59
N ILE A 373 7.14 4.85 -5.96
CA ILE A 373 7.28 3.69 -6.85
C ILE A 373 6.74 2.43 -6.13
N ILE A 374 6.99 2.33 -4.82
CA ILE A 374 6.39 1.30 -3.97
C ILE A 374 5.40 1.99 -3.03
N GLU A 375 4.11 1.73 -3.24
CA GLU A 375 3.05 2.16 -2.31
C GLU A 375 2.89 1.13 -1.20
N ILE A 376 3.12 1.56 0.05
CA ILE A 376 2.87 0.76 1.25
C ILE A 376 1.45 1.04 1.71
N ALA A 377 0.71 -0.01 2.11
CA ALA A 377 -0.62 0.18 2.71
C ALA A 377 -0.48 1.04 3.95
N ASP A 378 -0.95 2.27 3.86
CA ASP A 378 -1.19 3.08 5.04
C ASP A 378 -2.48 2.55 5.69
N ARG A 379 -2.28 1.73 6.72
CA ARG A 379 -3.38 1.10 7.47
C ARG A 379 -4.33 2.16 8.05
N GLU A 380 -3.83 3.34 8.41
CA GLU A 380 -4.64 4.44 8.93
C GLU A 380 -5.43 5.13 7.80
N GLN A 381 -4.82 5.29 6.63
CA GLN A 381 -5.50 5.81 5.44
C GLN A 381 -6.54 4.83 4.88
N GLN A 382 -6.28 3.53 4.95
CA GLN A 382 -7.20 2.46 4.57
C GLN A 382 -8.40 2.40 5.53
N GLU A 383 -8.17 2.54 6.83
CA GLU A 383 -9.25 2.70 7.82
C GLU A 383 -10.05 3.98 7.61
N LYS A 384 -9.40 5.08 7.21
CA LYS A 384 -10.07 6.34 6.88
C LYS A 384 -10.89 6.23 5.58
N MET A 385 -10.34 5.62 4.54
CA MET A 385 -11.02 5.40 3.26
C MET A 385 -12.25 4.50 3.44
N LEU A 386 -12.14 3.45 4.27
CA LEU A 386 -13.30 2.64 4.65
C LEU A 386 -14.38 3.48 5.32
N ARG A 387 -14.03 4.38 6.26
CA ARG A 387 -14.99 5.31 6.87
C ARG A 387 -15.59 6.29 5.85
N ASP A 388 -14.79 6.84 4.96
CA ASP A 388 -15.26 7.79 3.93
C ASP A 388 -16.19 7.10 2.92
N ILE A 389 -15.91 5.84 2.56
CA ILE A 389 -16.80 4.99 1.73
C ILE A 389 -18.09 4.67 2.48
N GLU A 390 -18.01 4.35 3.77
CA GLU A 390 -19.18 4.14 4.63
C GLU A 390 -20.07 5.40 4.67
N ASP A 391 -19.47 6.59 4.82
CA ASP A 391 -20.16 7.88 4.83
C ASP A 391 -20.80 8.21 3.46
N GLN A 392 -20.13 7.87 2.35
CA GLN A 392 -20.67 8.07 1.00
C GLN A 392 -21.85 7.13 0.70
N ILE A 393 -21.76 5.87 1.13
CA ILE A 393 -22.86 4.91 1.02
C ILE A 393 -24.05 5.36 1.88
N GLU A 394 -23.80 5.93 3.06
CA GLU A 394 -24.83 6.52 3.91
C GLU A 394 -25.56 7.68 3.20
N ALA A 395 -24.81 8.60 2.60
CA ALA A 395 -25.37 9.72 1.84
C ALA A 395 -26.21 9.26 0.63
N ALA A 396 -25.74 8.25 -0.10
CA ALA A 396 -26.43 7.72 -1.27
C ALA A 396 -27.76 7.02 -0.91
N ILE A 397 -27.79 6.25 0.19
CA ILE A 397 -29.00 5.57 0.67
C ILE A 397 -30.02 6.58 1.21
N SER A 398 -29.56 7.61 1.93
CA SER A 398 -30.42 8.69 2.43
C SER A 398 -31.12 9.45 1.30
N ASN A 399 -30.40 9.71 0.21
CA ASN A 399 -30.90 10.47 -0.94
C ASN A 399 -31.69 9.64 -1.97
N SER A 400 -31.70 8.31 -1.86
CA SER A 400 -32.41 7.43 -2.81
C SER A 400 -33.93 7.63 -2.79
N THR A 401 -34.57 7.95 -3.90
CA THR A 401 -36.04 8.13 -3.96
C THR A 401 -36.83 6.83 -4.08
N THR A 402 -36.15 5.69 -4.24
CA THR A 402 -36.73 4.36 -4.48
C THR A 402 -36.91 3.50 -3.23
N VAL A 403 -36.37 3.91 -2.08
CA VAL A 403 -36.43 3.16 -0.81
C VAL A 403 -37.35 3.88 0.18
N THR A 404 -38.26 3.16 0.84
CA THR A 404 -39.21 3.79 1.77
C THR A 404 -38.49 4.35 3.01
N GLN A 405 -39.04 5.42 3.62
CA GLN A 405 -38.43 6.08 4.79
C GLN A 405 -38.09 5.10 5.93
N THR A 406 -38.92 4.08 6.13
CA THR A 406 -38.74 3.05 7.16
C THR A 406 -37.62 2.07 6.82
N GLU A 407 -37.40 1.75 5.55
CA GLU A 407 -36.30 0.89 5.07
C GLU A 407 -34.95 1.63 5.05
N LYS A 408 -34.96 2.92 4.68
CA LYS A 408 -33.78 3.81 4.81
C LYS A 408 -33.31 3.91 6.26
N GLU A 409 -34.25 4.11 7.18
CA GLU A 409 -33.94 4.17 8.60
C GLU A 409 -33.46 2.82 9.15
N GLN A 410 -33.93 1.68 8.63
CA GLN A 410 -33.45 0.35 9.04
C GLN A 410 -32.05 0.03 8.51
N LEU A 411 -31.72 0.39 7.27
CA LEU A 411 -30.41 0.16 6.65
C LEU A 411 -29.32 1.07 7.24
N VAL A 412 -29.63 2.34 7.52
CA VAL A 412 -28.70 3.30 8.15
C VAL A 412 -28.50 2.99 9.64
N LYS A 413 -29.58 2.69 10.39
CA LYS A 413 -29.48 2.38 11.84
C LYS A 413 -28.82 1.02 12.12
N SER A 414 -28.81 0.08 11.16
CA SER A 414 -28.13 -1.22 11.31
C SER A 414 -26.60 -1.12 11.28
N ARG A 415 -26.01 -0.06 10.71
CA ARG A 415 -24.55 0.06 10.53
C ARG A 415 -23.88 1.02 11.52
N ILE A 416 -24.45 2.22 11.74
CA ILE A 416 -23.96 3.20 12.73
C ILE A 416 -24.09 2.67 14.18
N GLY A 417 -25.10 1.84 14.44
CA GLY A 417 -25.35 1.28 15.77
C GLY A 417 -24.26 0.32 16.24
N GLN A 418 -23.65 -0.46 15.34
CA GLN A 418 -22.71 -1.52 15.72
C GLN A 418 -21.33 -0.99 16.12
N GLY A 419 -20.81 0.05 15.45
CA GLY A 419 -19.52 0.66 15.80
C GLY A 419 -19.53 1.32 17.18
N LYS A 420 -20.56 2.13 17.46
CA LYS A 420 -20.72 2.80 18.77
C LYS A 420 -21.08 1.83 19.89
N PHE A 421 -21.93 0.85 19.60
CA PHE A 421 -22.28 -0.21 20.55
C PHE A 421 -21.05 -1.04 20.93
N ARG A 422 -20.21 -1.41 19.94
CA ARG A 422 -18.93 -2.09 20.17
C ARG A 422 -18.00 -1.28 21.08
N GLN A 423 -17.84 0.02 20.83
CA GLN A 423 -17.03 0.91 21.68
C GLN A 423 -17.56 0.97 23.11
N ASN A 424 -18.89 0.97 23.29
CA ASN A 424 -19.51 0.98 24.62
C ASN A 424 -19.29 -0.35 25.35
N ILE A 425 -19.38 -1.50 24.65
CA ILE A 425 -19.13 -2.83 25.23
C ILE A 425 -17.68 -2.97 25.69
N GLN A 426 -16.72 -2.40 24.97
CA GLN A 426 -15.29 -2.46 25.31
C GLN A 426 -14.95 -1.86 26.69
N GLN A 427 -15.84 -1.04 27.24
CA GLN A 427 -15.71 -0.51 28.61
C GLN A 427 -16.08 -1.55 29.70
N LEU A 428 -16.82 -2.61 29.34
CA LEU A 428 -17.28 -3.67 30.23
C LEU A 428 -16.61 -5.03 29.95
N GLU A 429 -16.23 -5.28 28.69
CA GLU A 429 -15.69 -6.53 28.17
C GLU A 429 -14.35 -6.25 27.48
N SER A 430 -13.27 -6.94 27.87
CA SER A 430 -11.96 -6.81 27.21
C SER A 430 -11.62 -7.96 26.26
N ALA A 431 -12.37 -9.07 26.34
CA ALA A 431 -12.11 -10.30 25.61
C ALA A 431 -13.42 -11.10 25.46
N CYS A 432 -13.37 -12.18 24.68
CA CYS A 432 -14.49 -13.08 24.54
C CYS A 432 -14.85 -13.70 25.89
N ARG A 433 -16.12 -13.56 26.29
CA ARG A 433 -16.63 -13.98 27.60
C ARG A 433 -16.48 -15.48 27.90
N ILE A 434 -16.38 -16.32 26.87
CA ILE A 434 -16.26 -17.79 27.00
C ILE A 434 -14.86 -18.27 26.61
N SER A 435 -14.36 -17.89 25.44
CA SER A 435 -13.07 -18.41 24.93
C SER A 435 -11.84 -17.61 25.37
N GLY A 436 -12.02 -16.41 25.93
CA GLY A 436 -10.92 -15.54 26.35
C GLY A 436 -10.15 -14.86 25.21
N VAL A 437 -10.51 -15.09 23.95
CA VAL A 437 -9.91 -14.40 22.78
C VAL A 437 -10.02 -12.89 22.94
N ASP A 438 -8.91 -12.16 22.85
CA ASP A 438 -8.85 -10.70 23.02
C ASP A 438 -8.50 -9.95 21.73
N ASP A 439 -8.12 -10.66 20.66
CA ASP A 439 -7.91 -10.08 19.34
C ASP A 439 -9.23 -9.55 18.77
N ALA A 440 -9.30 -8.21 18.64
CA ALA A 440 -10.49 -7.49 18.18
C ALA A 440 -11.03 -7.96 16.83
N ARG A 441 -10.20 -8.56 15.95
CA ARG A 441 -10.64 -9.08 14.65
C ARG A 441 -11.60 -10.27 14.79
N PHE A 442 -11.52 -10.99 15.90
CA PHE A 442 -12.32 -12.19 16.17
C PHE A 442 -13.38 -11.97 17.25
N LEU A 443 -13.58 -10.72 17.69
CA LEU A 443 -14.62 -10.37 18.65
C LEU A 443 -15.86 -9.83 17.95
N ILE A 444 -17.02 -10.39 18.27
CA ILE A 444 -18.33 -9.90 17.85
C ILE A 444 -18.99 -9.21 19.05
N ALA A 445 -19.51 -8.00 18.82
CA ALA A 445 -20.32 -7.26 19.78
C ALA A 445 -21.75 -7.81 19.75
N SER A 446 -22.00 -8.87 20.51
CA SER A 446 -23.26 -9.62 20.50
C SER A 446 -24.29 -8.98 21.43
N HIS A 447 -25.55 -8.87 20.99
CA HIS A 447 -26.65 -8.33 21.81
C HIS A 447 -27.27 -9.43 22.68
N ILE A 448 -27.37 -9.20 23.99
CA ILE A 448 -28.04 -10.13 24.91
C ILE A 448 -29.55 -10.19 24.64
N LYS A 449 -30.20 -9.04 24.56
CA LYS A 449 -31.56 -8.89 24.06
C LYS A 449 -31.46 -8.52 22.58
N PRO A 450 -31.99 -9.34 21.65
CA PRO A 450 -31.81 -9.09 20.22
C PRO A 450 -32.32 -7.72 19.78
N TRP A 451 -31.61 -7.12 18.82
CA TRP A 451 -31.89 -5.78 18.30
C TRP A 451 -33.37 -5.53 17.94
N ALA A 452 -34.02 -6.54 17.35
CA ALA A 452 -35.42 -6.49 16.95
C ALA A 452 -36.40 -6.30 18.13
N ALA A 453 -36.02 -6.73 19.33
CA ALA A 453 -36.80 -6.62 20.56
C ALA A 453 -36.43 -5.40 21.42
N CYS A 454 -35.36 -4.68 21.06
CA CYS A 454 -34.88 -3.53 21.82
C CYS A 454 -35.55 -2.21 21.44
N ASN A 455 -35.76 -1.34 22.43
CA ASN A 455 -36.02 0.08 22.22
C ASN A 455 -34.72 0.85 21.91
N ASN A 456 -34.83 2.12 21.51
CA ASN A 456 -33.66 2.91 21.06
C ASN A 456 -32.58 3.10 22.13
N VAL A 457 -32.92 3.09 23.42
CA VAL A 457 -31.95 3.20 24.52
C VAL A 457 -31.23 1.86 24.71
N GLU A 458 -31.98 0.76 24.75
CA GLU A 458 -31.46 -0.61 24.92
C GLU A 458 -30.53 -1.05 23.78
N ARG A 459 -30.68 -0.46 22.58
CA ARG A 459 -29.85 -0.77 21.39
C ARG A 459 -28.40 -0.31 21.51
N LEU A 460 -28.15 0.72 22.31
CA LEU A 460 -26.81 1.32 22.50
C LEU A 460 -26.26 1.14 23.92
N ASP A 461 -27.04 0.51 24.80
CA ASP A 461 -26.67 0.23 26.18
C ASP A 461 -25.59 -0.87 26.23
N SER A 462 -24.40 -0.55 26.74
CA SER A 462 -23.31 -1.54 26.86
C SER A 462 -23.69 -2.74 27.71
N ALA A 463 -24.62 -2.58 28.66
CA ALA A 463 -25.10 -3.69 29.47
C ALA A 463 -25.94 -4.69 28.67
N ASN A 464 -26.40 -4.34 27.47
CA ASN A 464 -27.07 -5.25 26.55
C ASN A 464 -26.09 -5.98 25.62
N GLY A 465 -24.78 -5.93 25.89
CA GLY A 465 -23.76 -6.45 24.99
C GLY A 465 -22.75 -7.36 25.67
N LEU A 466 -22.25 -8.32 24.91
CA LEU A 466 -21.13 -9.19 25.27
C LEU A 466 -20.14 -9.29 24.10
N PHE A 467 -18.85 -9.47 24.41
CA PHE A 467 -17.89 -9.91 23.40
C PHE A 467 -17.87 -11.43 23.30
N LEU A 468 -18.16 -11.94 22.10
CA LEU A 468 -18.18 -13.37 21.80
C LEU A 468 -17.36 -13.64 20.53
N SER A 469 -16.74 -14.82 20.43
CA SER A 469 -16.09 -15.27 19.20
C SER A 469 -17.14 -15.78 18.19
N PRO A 470 -16.84 -15.90 16.88
CA PRO A 470 -17.86 -16.14 15.86
C PRO A 470 -18.71 -17.39 16.09
N ASN A 471 -18.10 -18.49 16.53
CA ASN A 471 -18.82 -19.72 16.83
C ASN A 471 -19.71 -19.58 18.08
N ILE A 472 -19.23 -18.86 19.08
CA ILE A 472 -19.90 -18.70 20.37
C ILE A 472 -21.08 -17.73 20.26
N ASP A 473 -20.89 -16.62 19.55
CA ASP A 473 -21.95 -15.69 19.16
C ASP A 473 -23.09 -16.42 18.48
N ARG A 474 -22.75 -17.30 17.52
CA ARG A 474 -23.74 -18.10 16.80
C ARG A 474 -24.53 -19.04 17.69
N LEU A 475 -23.88 -19.66 18.69
CA LEU A 475 -24.53 -20.53 19.67
C LEU A 475 -25.45 -19.73 20.60
N PHE A 476 -25.00 -18.56 21.03
CA PHE A 476 -25.73 -17.67 21.93
C PHE A 476 -26.97 -17.08 21.25
N ASP A 477 -26.83 -16.48 20.06
CA ASP A 477 -27.93 -15.90 19.27
C ASP A 477 -29.03 -16.91 18.92
N ARG A 478 -28.65 -18.18 18.77
CA ARG A 478 -29.58 -19.28 18.48
C ARG A 478 -30.17 -19.92 19.74
N GLY A 479 -29.78 -19.45 20.92
CA GLY A 479 -30.28 -19.94 22.19
C GLY A 479 -29.72 -21.28 22.64
N TYR A 480 -28.65 -21.80 22.02
CA TYR A 480 -28.03 -23.05 22.44
C TYR A 480 -27.21 -22.91 23.72
N ILE A 481 -26.77 -21.69 24.03
CA ILE A 481 -26.11 -21.34 25.29
C ILE A 481 -26.69 -20.04 25.85
N SER A 482 -26.63 -19.87 27.16
CA SER A 482 -26.99 -18.63 27.88
C SER A 482 -26.18 -18.55 29.18
N PHE A 483 -26.45 -17.57 30.05
CA PHE A 483 -25.81 -17.48 31.36
C PHE A 483 -26.83 -17.31 32.49
N ASN A 484 -26.53 -17.91 33.64
CA ASN A 484 -27.17 -17.58 34.91
C ASN A 484 -26.65 -16.22 35.43
N ASP A 485 -27.37 -15.64 36.39
CA ASP A 485 -27.02 -14.34 36.96
C ASP A 485 -25.67 -14.32 37.70
N ASP A 486 -25.22 -15.50 38.16
CA ASP A 486 -23.95 -15.69 38.83
C ASP A 486 -22.77 -15.85 37.87
N GLY A 487 -22.99 -15.90 36.55
CA GLY A 487 -21.94 -16.10 35.55
C GLY A 487 -21.76 -17.55 35.08
N THR A 488 -22.51 -18.50 35.63
CA THR A 488 -22.43 -19.90 35.19
C THR A 488 -23.08 -20.10 33.82
N LEU A 489 -22.41 -20.86 32.96
CA LEU A 489 -22.87 -21.13 31.61
C LEU A 489 -24.06 -22.09 31.61
N MET A 490 -25.14 -21.73 30.92
CA MET A 490 -26.29 -22.58 30.64
C MET A 490 -26.16 -23.18 29.25
N ILE A 491 -26.43 -24.48 29.13
CA ILE A 491 -26.28 -25.22 27.88
C ILE A 491 -27.59 -25.92 27.55
N SER A 492 -28.03 -25.77 26.31
CA SER A 492 -29.20 -26.45 25.75
C SER A 492 -28.99 -27.95 25.68
N THR A 493 -30.05 -28.72 25.96
CA THR A 493 -30.04 -30.18 25.77
C THR A 493 -30.04 -30.62 24.29
N LEU A 494 -30.17 -29.68 23.35
CA LEU A 494 -30.22 -29.94 21.92
C LEU A 494 -28.84 -30.05 21.24
N VAL A 495 -27.76 -29.75 21.96
CA VAL A 495 -26.38 -29.83 21.46
C VAL A 495 -25.55 -30.61 22.47
N ASP A 496 -24.80 -31.60 22.00
CA ASP A 496 -23.92 -32.39 22.86
C ASP A 496 -22.64 -31.60 23.24
N THR A 497 -22.03 -31.99 24.35
CA THR A 497 -20.86 -31.31 24.90
C THR A 497 -19.60 -31.43 24.04
N GLU A 498 -19.48 -32.49 23.23
CA GLU A 498 -18.33 -32.69 22.33
C GLU A 498 -18.36 -31.70 21.15
N THR A 499 -19.56 -31.48 20.59
CA THR A 499 -19.81 -30.44 19.58
C THR A 499 -19.49 -29.05 20.13
N LEU A 500 -19.96 -28.73 21.34
CA LEU A 500 -19.67 -27.43 21.97
C LEU A 500 -18.18 -27.22 22.22
N HIS A 501 -17.47 -28.25 22.65
CA HIS A 501 -16.02 -28.19 22.87
C HIS A 501 -15.28 -27.91 21.55
N SER A 502 -15.68 -28.59 20.47
CA SER A 502 -15.13 -28.37 19.13
C SER A 502 -15.40 -26.97 18.58
N LEU A 503 -16.48 -26.33 19.04
CA LEU A 503 -16.84 -24.95 18.70
C LEU A 503 -16.20 -23.90 19.61
N GLY A 504 -15.33 -24.30 20.54
CA GLY A 504 -14.57 -23.39 21.40
C GLY A 504 -15.27 -23.02 22.71
N VAL A 505 -16.32 -23.76 23.11
CA VAL A 505 -16.91 -23.65 24.45
C VAL A 505 -16.20 -24.67 25.35
N SER A 506 -15.27 -24.21 26.18
CA SER A 506 -14.48 -25.10 27.07
C SER A 506 -14.91 -25.04 28.54
N CYS A 507 -15.66 -24.01 28.94
CA CYS A 507 -16.01 -23.70 30.33
C CYS A 507 -17.32 -24.34 30.82
N PHE A 508 -17.52 -25.64 30.57
CA PHE A 508 -18.77 -26.35 30.87
C PHE A 508 -19.22 -26.31 32.35
N ASN A 509 -18.30 -26.06 33.28
CA ASN A 509 -18.53 -25.98 34.73
C ASN A 509 -17.86 -24.76 35.39
N GLU A 510 -17.37 -23.80 34.59
CA GLU A 510 -16.62 -22.66 35.10
C GLU A 510 -17.44 -21.37 34.99
N ASN A 511 -17.26 -20.49 35.98
CA ASN A 511 -17.90 -19.19 36.02
C ASN A 511 -17.23 -18.27 34.98
N CYS A 512 -18.00 -17.73 34.03
CA CYS A 512 -17.50 -16.85 32.96
C CYS A 512 -17.30 -15.39 33.42
N GLY A 513 -17.31 -15.14 34.73
CA GLY A 513 -17.28 -13.82 35.34
C GLY A 513 -18.67 -13.33 35.74
N SER A 514 -18.71 -12.35 36.64
CA SER A 514 -19.95 -11.78 37.15
C SER A 514 -20.60 -10.79 36.18
N PHE A 515 -21.93 -10.78 36.11
CA PHE A 515 -22.70 -9.78 35.38
C PHE A 515 -23.15 -8.63 36.28
N SER A 516 -23.18 -7.41 35.73
CA SER A 516 -23.81 -6.27 36.40
C SER A 516 -25.33 -6.46 36.52
N ILE A 517 -25.96 -5.76 37.46
CA ILE A 517 -27.44 -5.76 37.63
C ILE A 517 -28.15 -5.37 36.33
N SER A 518 -27.55 -4.50 35.52
CA SER A 518 -28.10 -4.11 34.21
C SER A 518 -28.00 -5.23 33.18
N GLN A 519 -26.86 -5.92 33.10
CA GLN A 519 -26.68 -7.09 32.22
C GLN A 519 -27.63 -8.23 32.59
N GLN A 520 -27.83 -8.48 33.90
CA GLN A 520 -28.75 -9.51 34.38
C GLN A 520 -30.19 -9.30 33.89
N LYS A 521 -30.65 -8.05 33.73
CA LYS A 521 -31.98 -7.76 33.17
C LYS A 521 -32.12 -8.22 31.72
N TYR A 522 -31.07 -8.01 30.91
CA TYR A 522 -31.07 -8.48 29.52
C TYR A 522 -30.89 -10.01 29.45
N LEU A 523 -30.05 -10.59 30.32
CA LEU A 523 -29.90 -12.05 30.39
C LEU A 523 -31.19 -12.75 30.82
N ALA A 524 -31.99 -12.13 31.71
CA ALA A 524 -33.31 -12.63 32.04
C ALA A 524 -34.22 -12.71 30.81
N TYR A 525 -34.18 -11.69 29.94
CA TYR A 525 -34.89 -11.74 28.65
C TYR A 525 -34.36 -12.85 27.75
N HIS A 526 -33.03 -12.97 27.61
CA HIS A 526 -32.41 -14.00 26.78
C HIS A 526 -32.81 -15.41 27.25
N ARG A 527 -32.76 -15.68 28.56
CA ARG A 527 -33.21 -16.96 29.16
C ARG A 527 -34.69 -17.24 28.92
N GLN A 528 -35.54 -16.22 28.95
CA GLN A 528 -36.99 -16.40 28.82
C GLN A 528 -37.46 -16.55 27.36
N HIS A 529 -36.79 -15.88 26.42
CA HIS A 529 -37.31 -15.71 25.06
C HIS A 529 -36.42 -16.28 23.94
N ILE A 530 -35.12 -16.48 24.21
CA ILE A 530 -34.15 -16.90 23.19
C ILE A 530 -33.57 -18.27 23.50
N PHE A 531 -33.17 -18.50 24.76
CA PHE A 531 -32.59 -19.77 25.19
C PHE A 531 -33.55 -20.94 24.92
N VAL A 532 -33.04 -21.96 24.25
CA VAL A 532 -33.79 -23.15 23.87
C VAL A 532 -33.28 -24.29 24.73
N GLY A 533 -33.81 -24.45 25.95
CA GLY A 533 -33.36 -25.49 26.87
C GLY A 533 -34.35 -25.77 27.98
#